data_AF-A0AAN7A1M9-F1
#
_entry.id   AF-A0AAN7A1M9-F1
#
_cell.length_a   1.000
_cell.length_b   1.000
_cell.length_c   1.000
_cell.angle_alpha   90.00
_cell.angle_beta   90.00
_cell.angle_gamma   90.00
#
_symmetry.space_group_name_H-M   'P 1'
#
loop_
_entity.id
_entity.type
_entity.pdbx_description
1 polymer ?
#
loop_
_entity_poly.entity_id
_entity_poly.type
_entity_poly.pdbx_seq_one_letter_code
_entity_poly.pdbx_strand_id
1 'polypeptide(L)'
;MVIVNIGYTAPINRSGQPLLTIPQVWAGLERKVRHAEEFVPVIEYCNVASEEENADGQLVITRHVNFGKAAPVPGSGEVKEVCTLFPPNRVDFVQDDGTKVWNYVSQGPGKEGEDLYLTYVFEARDGGVEAGTQEAADLEERFKTTAKRAVESSIETIRRLVAEGKL
;
A
#
# COMPACT_ATOMS: atom_id res chain seq x y z
N MET A 1 18.11 -0.35 -15.89
CA MET A 1 17.29 -0.40 -14.68
C MET A 1 16.87 1.02 -14.32
N VAL A 2 15.56 1.23 -14.24
CA VAL A 2 14.94 2.46 -13.77
C VAL A 2 14.55 2.27 -12.30
N ILE A 3 14.67 3.34 -11.52
CA ILE A 3 14.09 3.44 -10.18
C ILE A 3 13.10 4.60 -10.20
N VAL A 4 11.84 4.29 -9.93
CA VAL A 4 10.75 5.27 -9.83
C VAL A 4 10.47 5.53 -8.35
N ASN A 5 10.66 6.79 -7.93
CA ASN A 5 10.38 7.23 -6.56
C ASN A 5 9.16 8.14 -6.54
N ILE A 6 8.06 7.67 -5.94
CA ILE A 6 6.79 8.40 -5.92
C ILE A 6 6.15 8.30 -4.53
N GLY A 7 5.63 9.43 -4.05
CA GLY A 7 4.76 9.48 -2.88
C GLY A 7 3.38 10.01 -3.26
N TYR A 8 2.32 9.44 -2.67
CA TYR A 8 0.99 10.04 -2.71
C TYR A 8 0.37 10.04 -1.31
N THR A 9 -0.23 11.16 -0.95
CA THR A 9 -0.87 11.39 0.34
C THR A 9 -2.30 11.84 0.12
N ALA A 10 -3.23 11.30 0.92
CA ALA A 10 -4.61 11.76 0.94
C ALA A 10 -5.14 11.86 2.38
N PRO A 11 -6.05 12.81 2.66
CA PRO A 11 -6.74 12.86 3.93
C PRO A 11 -7.63 11.63 4.08
N ILE A 12 -7.49 10.95 5.22
CA ILE A 12 -8.33 9.80 5.60
C ILE A 12 -9.73 10.30 5.88
N ASN A 13 -9.86 11.33 6.73
CA ASN A 13 -11.12 11.93 7.11
C ASN A 13 -11.43 13.16 6.25
N ARG A 14 -12.54 13.12 5.54
CA ARG A 14 -13.01 14.19 4.64
C ARG A 14 -14.38 14.66 5.07
N SER A 15 -14.68 15.91 4.78
CA SER A 15 -16.01 16.48 5.05
C SER A 15 -17.10 15.62 4.41
N GLY A 16 -18.17 15.34 5.17
CA GLY A 16 -19.32 14.56 4.72
C GLY A 16 -19.18 13.04 4.79
N GLN A 17 -18.09 12.52 5.37
CA GLN A 17 -17.88 11.08 5.58
C GLN A 17 -17.72 10.74 7.07
N PRO A 18 -18.16 9.56 7.53
CA PRO A 18 -17.85 9.09 8.89
C PRO A 18 -16.34 9.09 9.15
N LEU A 19 -15.96 9.59 10.33
CA LEU A 19 -14.57 9.64 10.77
C LEU A 19 -14.06 8.22 11.05
N LEU A 20 -12.83 7.96 10.60
CA LEU A 20 -12.04 6.81 10.99
C LEU A 20 -11.05 7.20 12.08
N THR A 21 -10.96 6.35 13.10
CA THR A 21 -9.98 6.46 14.18
C THR A 21 -8.68 5.74 13.80
N ILE A 22 -7.56 6.08 14.45
CA ILE A 22 -6.27 5.39 14.22
C ILE A 22 -6.40 3.87 14.40
N PRO A 23 -7.03 3.32 15.46
CA PRO A 23 -7.22 1.87 15.59
C PRO A 23 -7.99 1.23 14.42
N GLN A 24 -9.03 1.90 13.91
CA GLN A 24 -9.80 1.40 12.76
C GLN A 24 -8.96 1.41 11.47
N VAL A 25 -8.18 2.47 11.25
CA VAL A 25 -7.26 2.53 10.11
C VAL A 25 -6.20 1.45 10.22
N TRP A 26 -5.63 1.25 11.41
CA TRP A 26 -4.63 0.21 11.65
C TRP A 26 -5.17 -1.21 11.39
N ALA A 27 -6.34 -1.54 11.95
CA ALA A 27 -7.02 -2.81 11.67
C ALA A 27 -7.27 -3.00 10.16
N GLY A 28 -7.61 -1.92 9.47
CA GLY A 28 -7.73 -1.88 8.02
C GLY A 28 -6.42 -2.19 7.28
N LEU A 29 -5.29 -1.64 7.72
CA LEU A 29 -3.97 -1.93 7.15
C LEU A 29 -3.53 -3.36 7.44
N GLU A 30 -3.78 -3.89 8.64
CA GLU A 30 -3.53 -5.29 9.00
C GLU A 30 -4.32 -6.24 8.10
N ARG A 31 -5.59 -5.93 7.82
CA ARG A 31 -6.40 -6.68 6.86
C ARG A 31 -5.84 -6.57 5.45
N LYS A 32 -5.45 -5.36 5.02
CA LYS A 32 -4.84 -5.14 3.69
C LYS A 32 -3.57 -5.96 3.48
N VAL A 33 -2.77 -6.18 4.53
CA VAL A 33 -1.58 -7.05 4.43
C VAL A 33 -1.99 -8.50 4.11
N ARG A 34 -3.14 -8.97 4.59
CA ARG A 34 -3.62 -10.35 4.38
C ARG A 34 -4.54 -10.53 3.17
N HIS A 35 -5.26 -9.49 2.78
CA HIS A 35 -6.31 -9.49 1.76
C HIS A 35 -6.16 -8.30 0.80
N ALA A 36 -5.00 -8.17 0.17
CA ALA A 36 -4.64 -6.97 -0.61
C ALA A 36 -5.60 -6.69 -1.78
N GLU A 37 -6.17 -7.75 -2.37
CA GLU A 37 -7.16 -7.73 -3.45
C GLU A 37 -8.44 -6.97 -3.07
N GLU A 38 -8.79 -6.92 -1.79
CA GLU A 38 -9.96 -6.15 -1.34
C GLU A 38 -9.73 -4.64 -1.39
N PHE A 39 -8.47 -4.20 -1.36
CA PHE A 39 -8.09 -2.80 -1.19
C PHE A 39 -7.53 -2.19 -2.46
N VAL A 40 -6.79 -2.95 -3.27
CA VAL A 40 -6.07 -2.43 -4.44
C VAL A 40 -6.56 -3.14 -5.70
N PRO A 41 -7.37 -2.49 -6.56
CA PRO A 41 -8.07 -3.16 -7.66
C PRO A 41 -7.20 -3.82 -8.74
N VAL A 42 -5.89 -3.57 -8.76
CA VAL A 42 -4.96 -4.22 -9.71
C VAL A 42 -4.41 -5.55 -9.18
N ILE A 43 -4.72 -5.91 -7.93
CA ILE A 43 -4.33 -7.19 -7.32
C ILE A 43 -5.46 -8.18 -7.55
N GLU A 44 -5.14 -9.34 -8.13
CA GLU A 44 -6.12 -10.40 -8.41
C GLU A 44 -6.25 -11.38 -7.23
N TYR A 45 -5.16 -11.70 -6.54
CA TYR A 45 -5.20 -12.47 -5.30
C TYR A 45 -4.01 -12.16 -4.38
N CYS A 46 -4.20 -12.43 -3.09
CA CYS A 46 -3.19 -12.38 -2.04
C CYS A 46 -3.24 -13.69 -1.24
N ASN A 47 -2.10 -14.35 -1.08
CA ASN A 47 -1.98 -15.55 -0.26
C ASN A 47 -0.87 -15.38 0.78
N VAL A 48 -1.20 -15.54 2.06
CA VAL A 48 -0.22 -15.48 3.16
C VAL A 48 0.56 -16.79 3.21
N ALA A 49 1.89 -16.70 3.12
CA ALA A 49 2.79 -17.84 3.22
C ALA A 49 3.26 -18.11 4.65
N SER A 50 3.56 -17.05 5.40
CA SER A 50 3.98 -17.16 6.80
C SER A 50 3.68 -15.88 7.58
N GLU A 51 3.50 -16.04 8.90
CA GLU A 51 3.43 -14.96 9.87
C GLU A 51 4.38 -15.30 11.01
N GLU A 52 5.30 -14.40 11.32
CA GLU A 52 6.32 -14.59 12.37
C GLU A 52 6.68 -13.26 13.02
N GLU A 53 7.23 -13.33 14.24
CA GLU A 53 7.77 -12.15 14.92
C GLU A 53 9.28 -12.08 14.68
N ASN A 54 9.78 -10.91 14.28
CA ASN A 54 11.22 -10.72 14.11
C ASN A 54 11.93 -10.47 15.45
N ALA A 55 13.26 -10.34 15.42
CA ALA A 55 14.08 -10.14 16.62
C ALA A 55 13.74 -8.86 17.41
N ASP A 56 13.12 -7.86 16.78
CA ASP A 56 12.73 -6.60 17.38
C ASP A 56 11.25 -6.58 17.83
N GLY A 57 10.56 -7.73 17.78
CA GLY A 57 9.19 -7.87 18.22
C GLY A 57 8.13 -7.41 17.21
N GLN A 58 8.50 -7.19 15.95
CA GLN A 58 7.53 -6.79 14.91
C GLN A 58 6.96 -8.01 14.20
N LEU A 59 5.65 -7.96 13.93
CA LEU A 59 5.01 -8.94 13.06
C LEU A 59 5.50 -8.77 11.62
N VAL A 60 6.02 -9.85 11.07
CA VAL A 60 6.45 -10.00 9.68
C VAL A 60 5.53 -11.01 8.99
N ILE A 61 4.92 -10.58 7.90
CA ILE A 61 4.03 -11.41 7.08
C ILE A 61 4.67 -11.56 5.70
N THR A 62 4.98 -12.79 5.33
CA THR A 62 5.38 -13.11 3.96
C THR A 62 4.14 -13.51 3.17
N ARG A 63 3.93 -12.88 2.01
CA ARG A 63 2.78 -13.13 1.15
C ARG A 63 3.16 -13.24 -0.32
N HIS A 64 2.30 -13.90 -1.08
CA HIS A 64 2.32 -13.95 -2.54
C HIS A 64 1.17 -13.10 -3.07
N VAL A 65 1.50 -12.10 -3.88
CA VAL A 65 0.53 -11.17 -4.46
C VAL A 65 0.60 -11.28 -5.97
N ASN A 66 -0.55 -11.53 -6.61
CA ASN A 66 -0.61 -11.53 -8.06
C ASN A 66 -1.19 -10.22 -8.58
N PHE A 67 -0.40 -9.56 -9.41
CA PHE A 67 -0.80 -8.34 -10.09
C PHE A 67 -1.40 -8.69 -11.45
N GLY A 68 -2.65 -8.29 -11.65
CA GLY A 68 -3.35 -8.49 -12.91
C GLY A 68 -2.75 -7.66 -14.04
N LYS A 69 -3.25 -7.86 -15.26
CA LYS A 69 -2.73 -7.21 -16.49
C LYS A 69 -2.78 -5.67 -16.48
N ALA A 70 -3.56 -5.08 -15.58
CA ALA A 70 -3.69 -3.64 -15.41
C ALA A 70 -2.60 -3.01 -14.51
N ALA A 71 -1.72 -3.82 -13.91
CA ALA A 71 -0.63 -3.31 -13.08
C ALA A 71 0.46 -2.63 -13.93
N PRO A 72 1.13 -1.60 -13.39
CA PRO A 72 2.12 -0.82 -14.14
C PRO A 72 3.44 -1.55 -14.38
N VAL A 73 3.69 -2.68 -13.71
CA VAL A 73 4.94 -3.44 -13.77
C VAL A 73 4.92 -4.43 -14.94
N PRO A 74 5.93 -4.44 -15.84
CA PRO A 74 6.06 -5.44 -16.89
C PRO A 74 6.25 -6.85 -16.30
N GLY A 75 5.48 -7.83 -16.78
CA GLY A 75 5.54 -9.21 -16.28
C GLY A 75 4.50 -9.55 -15.20
N SER A 76 3.25 -9.13 -15.38
CA SER A 76 2.08 -9.53 -14.56
C SER A 76 2.19 -11.00 -14.13
N GLY A 77 2.47 -11.19 -12.85
CA GLY A 77 2.87 -12.44 -12.25
C GLY A 77 2.75 -12.37 -10.73
N GLU A 78 2.98 -13.51 -10.08
CA GLU A 78 3.02 -13.59 -8.63
C GLU A 78 4.34 -12.98 -8.13
N VAL A 79 4.24 -12.05 -7.18
CA VAL A 79 5.37 -11.41 -6.50
C VAL A 79 5.38 -11.88 -5.06
N LYS A 80 6.55 -12.28 -4.56
CA LYS A 80 6.74 -12.50 -3.12
C LYS A 80 7.02 -11.17 -2.44
N GLU A 81 6.27 -10.87 -1.39
CA GLU A 81 6.41 -9.64 -0.61
C GLU A 81 6.54 -9.95 0.87
N VAL A 82 7.53 -9.34 1.51
CA VAL A 82 7.75 -9.37 2.96
C VAL A 82 7.21 -8.08 3.56
N CYS A 83 6.22 -8.21 4.43
CA CYS A 83 5.51 -7.09 5.04
C CYS A 83 5.88 -6.99 6.52
N THR A 84 6.50 -5.90 6.96
CA THR A 84 6.80 -5.66 8.38
C THR A 84 5.87 -4.62 8.95
N LEU A 85 5.18 -4.95 10.03
CA LEU A 85 4.18 -4.09 10.65
C LEU A 85 4.75 -3.35 11.85
N PHE A 86 4.58 -2.03 11.85
CA PHE A 86 5.00 -1.11 12.91
C PHE A 86 3.76 -0.40 13.46
N PRO A 87 3.02 -1.02 14.40
CA PRO A 87 1.80 -0.44 14.93
C PRO A 87 2.05 0.90 15.64
N PRO A 88 1.11 1.84 15.56
CA PRO A 88 -0.19 1.75 14.86
C PRO A 88 -0.18 2.41 13.47
N ASN A 89 0.98 2.74 12.90
CA ASN A 89 1.04 3.79 11.88
C ASN A 89 1.89 3.48 10.66
N ARG A 90 2.60 2.35 10.61
CA ARG A 90 3.50 2.08 9.50
C ARG A 90 3.50 0.62 9.10
N VAL A 91 3.51 0.37 7.79
CA VAL A 91 3.76 -0.95 7.21
C VAL A 91 4.80 -0.80 6.11
N ASP A 92 5.83 -1.63 6.17
CA ASP A 92 6.89 -1.71 5.17
C ASP A 92 6.68 -2.95 4.32
N PHE A 93 6.83 -2.82 3.02
CA PHE A 93 6.72 -3.89 2.04
C PHE A 93 8.00 -3.96 1.24
N VAL A 94 8.56 -5.16 1.11
CA VAL A 94 9.75 -5.44 0.29
C VAL A 94 9.45 -6.59 -0.63
N GLN A 95 9.53 -6.35 -1.94
CA GLN A 95 9.35 -7.34 -2.99
C GLN A 95 10.67 -8.03 -3.33
N ASP A 96 10.59 -9.20 -3.97
CA ASP A 96 11.74 -10.02 -4.37
C ASP A 96 12.65 -9.35 -5.42
N ASP A 97 12.10 -8.48 -6.27
CA ASP A 97 12.82 -7.61 -7.21
C ASP A 97 13.51 -6.41 -6.51
N GLY A 98 13.33 -6.26 -5.20
CA GLY A 98 13.86 -5.18 -4.38
C GLY A 98 13.02 -3.90 -4.40
N THR A 99 11.85 -3.90 -5.05
CA THR A 99 10.86 -2.82 -4.95
C THR A 99 10.41 -2.69 -3.49
N LYS A 100 10.30 -1.44 -3.02
CA LYS A 100 9.90 -1.13 -1.65
C LYS A 100 8.69 -0.23 -1.64
N VAL A 101 7.78 -0.49 -0.72
CA VAL A 101 6.63 0.36 -0.47
C VAL A 101 6.52 0.61 1.03
N TRP A 102 6.22 1.86 1.39
CA TRP A 102 5.96 2.24 2.76
C TRP A 102 4.57 2.84 2.85
N ASN A 103 3.79 2.40 3.83
CA ASN A 103 2.45 2.91 4.09
C ASN A 103 2.47 3.58 5.46
N TYR A 104 2.14 4.87 5.51
CA TYR A 104 2.14 5.65 6.75
C TYR A 104 0.75 6.20 7.05
N VAL A 105 0.39 6.18 8.32
CA VAL A 105 -0.71 6.96 8.89
C VAL A 105 -0.11 8.09 9.70
N SER A 106 -0.48 9.34 9.42
CA SER A 106 0.09 10.49 10.11
C SER A 106 -0.97 11.47 10.58
N GLN A 107 -0.72 12.10 11.72
CA GLN A 107 -1.47 13.24 12.21
C GLN A 107 -1.02 14.52 11.49
N GLY A 108 -1.97 15.26 10.95
CA GLY A 108 -1.76 16.59 10.39
C GLY A 108 -1.86 17.71 11.44
N PRO A 109 -1.72 18.97 11.02
CA PRO A 109 -1.69 20.12 11.93
C PRO A 109 -3.05 20.45 12.55
N GLY A 110 -4.13 19.82 12.10
CA GLY A 110 -5.48 20.01 12.61
C GLY A 110 -5.73 19.29 13.94
N LYS A 111 -7.01 18.93 14.18
CA LYS A 111 -7.42 18.30 15.44
C LYS A 111 -6.85 16.87 15.54
N GLU A 112 -6.29 16.56 16.71
CA GLU A 112 -5.76 15.24 17.05
C GLU A 112 -6.80 14.14 16.82
N GLY A 113 -6.41 13.08 16.12
CA GLY A 113 -7.26 11.94 15.81
C GLY A 113 -8.30 12.17 14.71
N GLU A 114 -8.44 13.41 14.20
CA GLU A 114 -9.37 13.74 13.12
C GLU A 114 -8.63 14.08 11.82
N ASP A 115 -7.60 14.94 11.89
CA ASP A 115 -6.81 15.37 10.72
C ASP A 115 -5.76 14.31 10.35
N LEU A 116 -6.21 13.12 9.98
CA LEU A 116 -5.36 11.97 9.66
C LEU A 116 -5.11 11.84 8.15
N TYR A 117 -3.91 11.42 7.78
CA TYR A 117 -3.47 11.23 6.40
C TYR A 117 -2.94 9.81 6.19
N LEU A 118 -3.22 9.25 5.02
CA LEU A 118 -2.63 8.01 4.54
C LEU A 118 -1.65 8.35 3.42
N THR A 119 -0.39 7.93 3.57
CA THR A 119 0.68 8.19 2.62
C THR A 119 1.31 6.89 2.17
N TYR A 120 1.33 6.64 0.86
CA TYR A 120 2.10 5.55 0.27
C TYR A 120 3.32 6.13 -0.44
N VAL A 121 4.50 5.59 -0.15
CA VAL A 121 5.77 5.92 -0.80
C VAL A 121 6.29 4.67 -1.47
N PHE A 122 6.68 4.79 -2.74
CA PHE A 122 7.17 3.71 -3.58
C PHE A 122 8.61 4.02 -4.00
N GLU A 123 9.48 3.03 -3.85
CA GLU A 123 10.75 2.91 -4.57
C GLU A 123 10.61 1.70 -5.50
N ALA A 124 10.01 1.92 -6.67
CA ALA A 124 9.73 0.86 -7.63
C ALA A 124 10.92 0.65 -8.57
N ARG A 125 11.26 -0.62 -8.82
CA ARG A 125 12.43 -1.00 -9.62
C ARG A 125 11.97 -1.74 -10.86
N ASP A 126 12.53 -1.37 -12.01
CA ASP A 126 12.31 -2.11 -13.25
C ASP A 126 13.65 -2.32 -13.97
N GLY A 127 14.08 -3.58 -13.99
CA GLY A 127 15.31 -4.01 -14.66
C GLY A 127 15.24 -3.96 -16.18
N GLY A 128 14.03 -4.06 -16.75
CA GLY A 128 13.77 -4.12 -18.19
C GLY A 128 13.75 -2.76 -18.88
N VAL A 129 13.59 -1.67 -18.12
CA VAL A 129 13.52 -0.30 -18.67
C VAL A 129 14.85 0.44 -18.49
N GLU A 130 15.27 1.15 -19.55
CA GLU A 130 16.45 2.02 -19.55
C GLU A 130 16.09 3.45 -19.13
N ALA A 131 16.92 4.03 -18.26
CA ALA A 131 16.70 5.39 -17.76
C ALA A 131 16.86 6.45 -18.86
N GLY A 132 16.07 7.52 -18.78
CA GLY A 132 16.09 8.62 -19.75
C GLY A 132 15.34 8.34 -21.06
N THR A 133 14.69 7.18 -21.18
CA THR A 133 13.84 6.84 -22.33
C THR A 133 12.40 7.34 -22.15
N GLN A 134 11.62 7.40 -23.24
CA GLN A 134 10.18 7.67 -23.15
C GLN A 134 9.44 6.60 -22.34
N GLU A 135 9.87 5.34 -22.46
CA GLU A 135 9.31 4.23 -21.68
C GLU A 135 9.48 4.43 -20.17
N ALA A 136 10.63 4.96 -19.73
CA ALA A 136 10.86 5.31 -18.34
C ALA A 136 9.90 6.43 -17.87
N ALA A 137 9.66 7.44 -18.70
CA ALA A 137 8.72 8.52 -18.39
C ALA A 137 7.27 7.99 -18.30
N ASP A 138 6.88 7.11 -19.21
CA ASP A 138 5.54 6.48 -19.22
C ASP A 138 5.36 5.55 -18.02
N LEU A 139 6.41 4.85 -17.58
CA LEU A 139 6.41 4.05 -16.36
C LEU A 139 6.20 4.92 -15.12
N GLU A 140 6.89 6.05 -15.02
CA GLU A 140 6.72 6.99 -13.91
C GLU A 140 5.27 7.50 -13.81
N GLU A 141 4.65 7.89 -14.92
CA GLU A 141 3.26 8.38 -14.93
C GLU A 141 2.26 7.29 -14.53
N ARG A 142 2.48 6.05 -14.99
CA ARG A 142 1.66 4.89 -14.57
C ARG A 142 1.77 4.63 -13.07
N PHE A 143 2.98 4.74 -12.49
CA PHE A 143 3.14 4.62 -11.04
C PHE A 143 2.48 5.76 -10.27
N LYS A 144 2.47 7.01 -10.78
CA LYS A 144 1.75 8.14 -10.14
C LYS A 144 0.27 7.83 -10.03
N THR A 145 -0.32 7.37 -11.14
CA THR A 145 -1.74 6.98 -11.18
C THR A 145 -2.03 5.81 -10.23
N THR A 146 -1.15 4.81 -10.19
CA THR A 146 -1.29 3.63 -9.33
C THR A 146 -1.18 3.99 -7.84
N ALA A 147 -0.21 4.83 -7.47
CA ALA A 147 -0.02 5.30 -6.10
C ALA A 147 -1.26 6.03 -5.58
N LYS A 148 -1.79 6.96 -6.39
CA LYS A 148 -3.05 7.66 -6.10
C LYS A 148 -4.19 6.66 -5.89
N ARG A 149 -4.41 5.76 -6.85
CA ARG A 149 -5.50 4.79 -6.80
C ARG A 149 -5.39 3.90 -5.56
N ALA A 150 -4.20 3.40 -5.24
CA ALA A 150 -3.97 2.52 -4.09
C ALA A 150 -4.31 3.21 -2.76
N VAL A 151 -3.94 4.48 -2.58
CA VAL A 151 -4.27 5.23 -1.36
C VAL A 151 -5.77 5.48 -1.25
N GLU A 152 -6.40 6.02 -2.31
CA GLU A 152 -7.83 6.36 -2.32
C GLU A 152 -8.70 5.12 -2.07
N SER A 153 -8.47 4.04 -2.83
CA SER A 153 -9.22 2.78 -2.69
C SER A 153 -9.00 2.09 -1.34
N SER A 154 -7.81 2.23 -0.74
CA SER A 154 -7.57 1.72 0.61
C SER A 154 -8.40 2.46 1.65
N ILE A 155 -8.44 3.80 1.60
CA ILE A 155 -9.27 4.61 2.53
C ILE A 155 -10.76 4.25 2.38
N GLU A 156 -11.25 4.16 1.15
CA GLU A 156 -12.63 3.78 0.86
C GLU A 156 -12.97 2.39 1.39
N THR A 157 -12.08 1.43 1.18
CA THR A 157 -12.27 0.04 1.63
C THR A 157 -12.28 -0.06 3.15
N ILE A 158 -11.33 0.59 3.84
CA ILE A 158 -11.32 0.62 5.31
C ILE A 158 -12.64 1.19 5.82
N ARG A 159 -13.09 2.31 5.27
CA ARG A 159 -14.35 2.93 5.69
C ARG A 159 -15.55 2.03 5.47
N ARG A 160 -15.63 1.39 4.30
CA ARG A 160 -16.69 0.43 3.99
C ARG A 160 -16.70 -0.73 4.99
N LEU A 161 -15.55 -1.32 5.28
CA LEU A 161 -15.44 -2.46 6.20
C LEU A 161 -15.81 -2.09 7.65
N VAL A 162 -15.43 -0.88 8.10
CA VAL A 162 -15.89 -0.36 9.41
C VAL A 162 -17.40 -0.19 9.43
N ALA A 163 -17.99 0.38 8.38
CA ALA A 163 -19.45 0.55 8.29
C ALA A 163 -20.20 -0.79 8.25
N GLU A 164 -19.57 -1.83 7.70
CA GLU A 164 -20.10 -3.21 7.67
C GLU A 164 -19.85 -4.00 8.97
N GLY A 165 -19.12 -3.44 9.95
CA GLY A 165 -18.77 -4.14 11.20
C GLY A 165 -17.77 -5.28 11.02
N LYS A 166 -16.92 -5.20 9.98
CA LYS A 166 -15.91 -6.22 9.63
C LYS A 166 -14.49 -5.87 10.10
N LEU A 167 -14.32 -4.71 10.73
CA LEU A 167 -13.09 -4.22 11.38
C LEU A 167 -13.41 -3.74 12.79
#